data_AF-A0A1I5VWL6-F1
#
_entry.id   AF-A0A1I5VWL6-F1
#
_cell.length_a   1.000
_cell.length_b   1.000
_cell.length_c   1.000
_cell.angle_alpha   90.00
_cell.angle_beta   90.00
_cell.angle_gamma   90.00
#
_symmetry.space_group_name_H-M   'P 1'
#
loop_
_entity.id
_entity.type
_entity.pdbx_description
1 polymer ?
#
loop_
_entity_poly.entity_id
_entity_poly.type
_entity_poly.pdbx_seq_one_letter_code
_entity_poly.pdbx_strand_id
1 'polypeptide(L)'
;MRPFYGGATVICAAFPAPTHRTLRAHFMPSPKSTAFPSAVQAVLLFVALFLCELVVGAALRDANGWLGLNGMQLGVLSTVLGNGCVFAVVMHYQQLTYRQLFHPSPISVRTTLTTVVPPALLLVPALMMTVIAALNLLVLVAPLSPWEESLFSRMADGSVAATLAVCVVAPLLEEMLFRGIVLRGFLQRYARWHAIVGSAVLFGAAHLNIYQFLVGLVLGLVLGWLYERTRSLIPCIALHATYNTGTLFVGDWPTDASRADTVWTVLLVVVAAVVGTLALRRMLVAPKARKRGP
;
A
#
# COMPACT_ATOMS: atom_id res chain seq x y z
N MET A 1 30.09 -26.80 -0.99
CA MET A 1 29.41 -25.48 -0.98
C MET A 1 28.39 -25.45 -2.11
N ARG A 2 27.09 -25.42 -1.83
CA ARG A 2 26.05 -25.25 -2.85
C ARG A 2 25.90 -23.76 -3.17
N PRO A 3 25.78 -23.33 -4.44
CA PRO A 3 25.75 -21.90 -4.75
C PRO A 3 24.43 -21.27 -4.31
N PHE A 4 24.49 -20.03 -3.79
CA PHE A 4 23.36 -19.17 -3.41
C PHE A 4 22.41 -18.77 -4.57
N TYR A 5 22.58 -19.36 -5.77
CA TYR A 5 21.83 -19.03 -6.99
C TYR A 5 20.46 -19.74 -7.12
N GLY A 6 20.10 -20.62 -6.17
CA GLY A 6 18.82 -21.34 -6.22
C GLY A 6 17.58 -20.49 -5.89
N GLY A 7 17.72 -19.46 -5.05
CA GLY A 7 16.57 -18.70 -4.53
C GLY A 7 15.85 -17.83 -5.57
N ALA A 8 16.60 -17.13 -6.43
CA ALA A 8 16.02 -16.25 -7.44
C ALA A 8 15.24 -17.01 -8.51
N THR A 9 15.72 -18.19 -8.91
CA THR A 9 15.08 -19.05 -9.92
C THR A 9 13.77 -19.64 -9.43
N VAL A 10 13.65 -19.97 -8.13
CA VAL A 10 12.42 -20.47 -7.50
C VAL A 10 11.35 -19.37 -7.40
N ILE A 11 11.75 -18.13 -7.11
CA ILE A 11 10.82 -16.99 -7.02
C ILE A 11 10.30 -16.62 -8.43
N CYS A 12 11.18 -16.59 -9.42
CA CYS A 12 10.79 -16.30 -10.81
C CYS A 12 9.85 -17.38 -11.38
N ALA A 13 10.05 -18.65 -11.02
CA ALA A 13 9.18 -19.77 -11.40
C ALA A 13 7.82 -19.76 -10.66
N ALA A 14 7.76 -19.19 -9.44
CA ALA A 14 6.52 -19.00 -8.69
C ALA A 14 5.69 -17.79 -9.18
N PHE A 15 6.29 -16.88 -9.94
CA PHE A 15 5.65 -15.69 -10.52
C PHE A 15 5.73 -15.66 -12.06
N PRO A 16 5.18 -16.68 -12.77
CA PRO A 16 5.16 -16.66 -14.23
C PRO A 16 4.39 -15.42 -14.71
N ALA A 17 4.85 -14.83 -15.82
CA ALA A 17 4.19 -13.67 -16.41
C ALA A 17 2.68 -13.97 -16.60
N PRO A 18 1.78 -13.18 -16.00
CA PRO A 18 0.36 -13.45 -16.11
C PRO A 18 -0.07 -13.17 -17.55
N THR A 19 -0.40 -14.22 -18.29
CA THR A 19 -1.25 -14.11 -19.46
C THR A 19 -2.70 -14.03 -18.95
N HIS A 20 -3.61 -13.43 -19.73
CA HIS A 20 -5.03 -13.37 -19.39
C HIS A 20 -5.63 -14.76 -19.06
N ARG A 21 -4.98 -15.84 -19.54
CA ARG A 21 -5.34 -17.25 -19.33
C ARG A 21 -4.74 -17.84 -18.04
N THR A 22 -3.52 -17.49 -17.63
CA THR A 22 -2.87 -18.02 -16.41
C THR A 22 -3.33 -17.34 -15.13
N LEU A 23 -3.86 -16.10 -15.20
CA LEU A 23 -4.48 -15.45 -14.05
C LEU A 23 -5.64 -16.29 -13.49
N ARG A 24 -6.46 -16.93 -14.35
CA ARG A 24 -7.60 -17.76 -13.93
C ARG A 24 -7.21 -19.10 -13.29
N ALA A 25 -6.05 -19.68 -13.63
CA ALA A 25 -5.70 -21.05 -13.23
C ALA A 25 -4.96 -21.14 -11.87
N HIS A 26 -4.33 -20.06 -11.41
CA HIS A 26 -3.66 -20.01 -10.09
C HIS A 26 -4.50 -19.35 -8.99
N PHE A 27 -5.72 -18.91 -9.28
CA PHE A 27 -6.69 -18.62 -8.23
C PHE A 27 -7.11 -19.96 -7.62
N MET A 28 -6.53 -20.33 -6.47
CA MET A 28 -7.23 -21.27 -5.60
C MET A 28 -8.59 -20.64 -5.29
N PRO A 29 -9.71 -21.22 -5.74
CA PRO A 29 -11.00 -20.61 -5.54
C PRO A 29 -11.32 -20.67 -4.04
N SER A 30 -11.50 -19.50 -3.41
CA SER A 30 -12.31 -19.43 -2.19
C SER A 30 -13.71 -19.94 -2.54
N PRO A 31 -14.38 -20.72 -1.66
CA PRO A 31 -15.68 -21.32 -1.94
C PRO A 31 -16.81 -20.28 -1.86
N LYS A 32 -16.82 -19.34 -2.82
CA LYS A 32 -17.99 -18.79 -3.51
C LYS A 32 -17.47 -17.93 -4.67
N SER A 33 -17.58 -18.51 -5.85
CA SER A 33 -17.18 -18.00 -7.15
C SER A 33 -17.97 -16.74 -7.56
N THR A 34 -17.54 -15.55 -7.12
CA THR A 34 -17.72 -14.31 -7.90
C THR A 34 -16.51 -13.40 -7.69
N ALA A 35 -16.13 -12.66 -8.73
CA ALA A 35 -15.05 -11.69 -8.64
C ALA A 35 -15.48 -10.49 -7.78
N PHE A 36 -15.47 -10.61 -6.45
CA PHE A 36 -15.80 -9.49 -5.57
C PHE A 36 -14.54 -8.68 -5.24
N PRO A 37 -14.59 -7.34 -5.24
CA PRO A 37 -15.71 -6.48 -5.66
C PRO A 37 -15.66 -6.11 -7.16
N SER A 38 -16.80 -5.71 -7.73
CA SER A 38 -16.85 -4.84 -8.92
C SER A 38 -16.39 -3.42 -8.58
N ALA A 39 -16.16 -2.55 -9.57
CA ALA A 39 -15.85 -1.14 -9.31
C ALA A 39 -16.91 -0.44 -8.44
N VAL A 40 -18.20 -0.66 -8.73
CA VAL A 40 -19.31 -0.11 -7.93
C VAL A 40 -19.30 -0.68 -6.51
N GLN A 41 -19.10 -2.00 -6.35
CA GLN A 41 -19.02 -2.63 -5.04
C GLN A 41 -17.82 -2.12 -4.22
N ALA A 42 -16.71 -1.78 -4.88
CA ALA A 42 -15.54 -1.20 -4.21
C ALA A 42 -15.83 0.20 -3.67
N VAL A 43 -16.54 1.03 -4.46
CA VAL A 43 -17.00 2.36 -4.00
C VAL A 43 -17.99 2.21 -2.84
N LEU A 44 -18.97 1.31 -2.95
CA LEU A 44 -19.93 1.06 -1.87
C LEU A 44 -19.27 0.53 -0.60
N LEU A 45 -18.23 -0.30 -0.73
CA LEU A 45 -17.44 -0.77 0.40
C LEU A 45 -16.73 0.39 1.10
N PHE A 46 -16.16 1.33 0.34
CA PHE A 46 -15.55 2.54 0.91
C PHE A 46 -16.58 3.42 1.62
N VAL A 47 -17.76 3.64 1.02
CA VAL A 47 -18.85 4.38 1.67
C VAL A 47 -19.29 3.68 2.97
N ALA A 48 -19.42 2.35 2.96
CA ALA A 48 -19.78 1.59 4.14
C ALA A 48 -18.71 1.71 5.26
N LEU A 49 -17.42 1.72 4.91
CA LEU A 49 -16.33 1.96 5.84
C LEU A 49 -16.44 3.34 6.49
N PHE A 50 -16.62 4.38 5.69
CA PHE A 50 -16.76 5.75 6.20
C PHE A 50 -17.98 5.91 7.10
N LEU A 51 -19.13 5.35 6.71
CA LEU A 51 -20.34 5.39 7.53
C LEU A 51 -20.17 4.60 8.83
N CYS A 52 -19.52 3.43 8.78
CA CYS A 52 -19.27 2.65 9.98
C CYS A 52 -18.33 3.38 10.94
N GLU A 53 -17.26 3.99 10.42
CA GLU A 53 -16.36 4.84 11.20
C GLU A 53 -17.09 6.05 11.80
N LEU A 54 -17.98 6.71 11.06
CA LEU A 54 -18.79 7.82 11.60
C LEU A 54 -19.68 7.37 12.77
N VAL A 55 -20.39 6.25 12.61
CA VAL A 55 -21.29 5.71 13.64
C VAL A 55 -20.51 5.29 14.88
N VAL A 56 -19.42 4.54 14.70
CA VAL A 56 -18.55 4.11 15.80
C VAL A 56 -17.93 5.32 16.49
N GLY A 57 -17.43 6.29 15.73
CA GLY A 57 -16.84 7.51 16.28
C GLY A 57 -17.83 8.38 17.04
N ALA A 58 -19.10 8.43 16.63
CA ALA A 58 -20.17 9.07 17.40
C ALA A 58 -20.38 8.35 18.74
N ALA A 59 -20.55 7.02 18.73
CA ALA A 59 -20.73 6.23 19.94
C ALA A 59 -19.53 6.34 20.91
N LEU A 60 -18.30 6.35 20.39
CA LEU A 60 -17.09 6.53 21.20
C LEU A 60 -17.01 7.93 21.83
N ARG A 61 -17.46 8.98 21.13
CA ARG A 61 -17.53 10.33 21.68
C ARG A 61 -18.55 10.44 22.81
N ASP A 62 -19.72 9.83 22.67
CA ASP A 62 -20.72 9.77 23.73
C ASP A 62 -20.21 9.00 24.95
N ALA A 63 -19.48 7.91 24.72
CA ALA A 63 -18.85 7.12 25.78
C ALA A 63 -17.59 7.80 26.38
N ASN A 64 -17.07 8.87 25.78
CA ASN A 64 -15.77 9.42 26.17
C ASN A 64 -15.76 10.03 27.58
N GLY A 65 -16.93 10.37 28.12
CA GLY A 65 -17.06 10.76 29.52
C GLY A 65 -16.55 9.69 30.51
N TRP A 66 -16.55 8.41 30.10
CA TRP A 66 -16.00 7.30 30.88
C TRP A 66 -14.62 6.86 30.42
N LEU A 67 -14.29 7.04 29.14
CA LEU A 67 -13.04 6.57 28.55
C LEU A 67 -11.86 7.52 28.81
N GLY A 68 -12.12 8.83 28.95
CA GLY A 68 -11.08 9.82 29.20
C GLY A 68 -10.03 9.94 28.10
N LEU A 69 -10.41 9.64 26.85
CA LEU A 69 -9.51 9.64 25.70
C LEU A 69 -9.47 11.02 25.03
N ASN A 70 -8.31 11.34 24.45
CA ASN A 70 -8.18 12.53 23.61
C ASN A 70 -8.74 12.28 22.20
N GLY A 71 -8.88 13.36 21.41
CA GLY A 71 -9.45 13.28 20.06
C GLY A 71 -8.69 12.35 19.11
N MET A 72 -7.35 12.31 19.20
CA MET A 72 -6.53 11.43 18.37
C MET A 72 -6.79 9.96 18.71
N GLN A 73 -6.78 9.61 20.00
CA GLN A 73 -7.06 8.25 20.48
C GLN A 73 -8.46 7.78 20.08
N LEU A 74 -9.47 8.65 20.23
CA LEU A 74 -10.83 8.36 19.77
C LEU A 74 -10.88 8.15 18.25
N GLY A 75 -10.17 8.97 17.48
CA GLY A 75 -10.04 8.82 16.04
C GLY A 75 -9.47 7.46 15.65
N VAL A 76 -8.31 7.09 16.22
CA VAL A 76 -7.69 5.77 15.96
C VAL A 76 -8.63 4.64 16.30
N LEU A 77 -9.28 4.69 17.46
CA LEU A 77 -10.19 3.64 17.90
C LEU A 77 -11.41 3.55 16.96
N SER A 78 -11.94 4.70 16.54
CA SER A 78 -13.01 4.79 15.55
C SER A 78 -12.62 4.14 14.22
N THR A 79 -11.42 4.45 13.70
CA THR A 79 -10.90 3.87 12.46
C THR A 79 -10.74 2.35 12.61
N VAL A 80 -10.10 1.87 13.67
CA VAL A 80 -9.84 0.43 13.89
C VAL A 80 -11.13 -0.36 14.04
N LEU A 81 -12.05 0.11 14.88
CA LEU A 81 -13.31 -0.59 15.13
C LEU A 81 -14.26 -0.51 13.93
N GLY A 82 -14.40 0.68 13.32
CA GLY A 82 -15.24 0.87 12.13
C GLY A 82 -14.77 0.02 10.94
N ASN A 83 -13.46 0.06 10.64
CA ASN A 83 -12.89 -0.82 9.62
C ASN A 83 -13.03 -2.29 10.01
N GLY A 84 -12.77 -2.63 11.28
CA GLY A 84 -12.89 -3.98 11.80
C GLY A 84 -14.27 -4.60 11.61
N CYS A 85 -15.34 -3.85 11.86
CA CYS A 85 -16.71 -4.28 11.63
C CYS A 85 -16.96 -4.65 10.16
N VAL A 86 -16.57 -3.76 9.23
CA VAL A 86 -16.76 -4.01 7.80
C VAL A 86 -15.88 -5.15 7.31
N PHE A 87 -14.62 -5.22 7.74
CA PHE A 87 -13.73 -6.34 7.41
C PHE A 87 -14.28 -7.66 7.93
N ALA A 88 -14.82 -7.71 9.15
CA ALA A 88 -15.44 -8.92 9.68
C ALA A 88 -16.59 -9.40 8.79
N VAL A 89 -17.47 -8.49 8.36
CA VAL A 89 -18.57 -8.80 7.43
C VAL A 89 -18.03 -9.28 6.08
N VAL A 90 -17.06 -8.58 5.48
CA VAL A 90 -16.48 -8.95 4.19
C VAL A 90 -15.78 -10.31 4.28
N MET A 91 -14.97 -10.54 5.31
CA MET A 91 -14.23 -11.79 5.52
C MET A 91 -15.21 -12.96 5.72
N HIS A 92 -16.26 -12.77 6.49
CA HIS A 92 -17.32 -13.76 6.68
C HIS A 92 -18.07 -14.03 5.36
N TYR A 93 -18.51 -12.99 4.66
CA TYR A 93 -19.26 -13.14 3.41
C TYR A 93 -18.43 -13.80 2.29
N GLN A 94 -17.15 -13.44 2.19
CA GLN A 94 -16.20 -13.99 1.20
C GLN A 94 -15.53 -15.30 1.66
N GLN A 95 -15.83 -15.77 2.88
CA GLN A 95 -15.22 -16.94 3.51
C GLN A 95 -13.67 -16.89 3.45
N LEU A 96 -13.10 -15.70 3.65
CA LEU A 96 -11.67 -15.46 3.62
C LEU A 96 -11.07 -15.68 5.00
N THR A 97 -9.94 -16.40 5.03
CA THR A 97 -9.08 -16.46 6.21
C THR A 97 -8.03 -15.35 6.18
N TYR A 98 -7.51 -14.93 7.33
CA TYR A 98 -6.42 -13.95 7.38
C TYR A 98 -5.17 -14.40 6.62
N ARG A 99 -4.86 -15.70 6.63
CA ARG A 99 -3.77 -16.26 5.80
C ARG A 99 -4.02 -16.00 4.31
N GLN A 100 -5.24 -16.28 3.83
CA GLN A 100 -5.60 -16.01 2.44
C GLN A 100 -5.64 -14.51 2.12
N LEU A 101 -5.97 -13.64 3.08
CA LEU A 101 -5.96 -12.19 2.89
C LEU A 101 -4.52 -11.67 2.77
N PHE A 102 -3.68 -11.95 3.76
CA PHE A 102 -2.34 -11.39 3.90
C PHE A 102 -1.30 -12.04 2.98
N HIS A 103 -1.38 -13.36 2.80
CA HIS A 103 -0.33 -14.10 2.11
C HIS A 103 -0.86 -15.34 1.37
N PRO A 104 -1.68 -15.16 0.32
CA PRO A 104 -2.11 -16.26 -0.55
C PRO A 104 -0.97 -16.81 -1.45
N SER A 105 0.20 -16.17 -1.46
CA SER A 105 1.38 -16.61 -2.21
C SER A 105 1.78 -18.06 -1.89
N PRO A 106 2.24 -18.85 -2.89
CA PRO A 106 2.83 -20.16 -2.63
C PRO A 106 4.23 -20.07 -2.00
N ILE A 107 4.87 -18.89 -2.07
CA ILE A 107 6.16 -18.63 -1.44
C ILE A 107 5.95 -18.49 0.06
N SER A 108 6.93 -18.89 0.87
CA SER A 108 6.84 -18.70 2.32
C SER A 108 6.90 -17.22 2.72
N VAL A 109 6.26 -16.88 3.84
CA VAL A 109 6.35 -15.55 4.47
C VAL A 109 7.80 -15.17 4.74
N ARG A 110 8.60 -16.11 5.27
CA ARG A 110 10.02 -15.87 5.56
C ARG A 110 10.81 -15.50 4.31
N THR A 111 10.63 -16.25 3.22
CA THR A 111 11.29 -15.93 1.94
C THR A 111 10.85 -14.57 1.42
N THR A 112 9.57 -14.23 1.52
CA THR A 112 9.05 -12.93 1.10
C THR A 112 9.68 -11.80 1.91
N LEU A 113 9.74 -11.94 3.23
CA LEU A 113 10.37 -10.99 4.15
C LEU A 113 11.86 -10.81 3.87
N THR A 114 12.61 -11.89 3.61
CA THR A 114 14.07 -11.78 3.47
C THR A 114 14.53 -11.41 2.06
N THR A 115 13.71 -11.65 1.04
CA THR A 115 14.14 -11.46 -0.36
C THR A 115 13.39 -10.36 -1.09
N VAL A 116 12.09 -10.17 -0.83
CA VAL A 116 11.26 -9.20 -1.58
C VAL A 116 11.16 -7.87 -0.84
N VAL A 117 11.02 -7.90 0.49
CA VAL A 117 10.87 -6.66 1.28
C VAL A 117 12.10 -5.76 1.16
N PRO A 118 13.36 -6.22 1.35
CA PRO A 118 14.52 -5.32 1.31
C PRO A 118 14.66 -4.53 0.01
N PRO A 119 14.61 -5.14 -1.20
CA PRO A 119 14.70 -4.36 -2.43
C PRO A 119 13.45 -3.50 -2.70
N ALA A 120 12.28 -3.83 -2.14
CA ALA A 120 11.10 -2.95 -2.17
C ALA A 120 11.30 -1.70 -1.31
N LEU A 121 11.91 -1.83 -0.13
CA LEU A 121 12.22 -0.68 0.74
C LEU A 121 13.26 0.26 0.13
N LEU A 122 14.18 -0.24 -0.71
CA LEU A 122 15.13 0.60 -1.45
C LEU A 122 14.44 1.57 -2.43
N LEU A 123 13.17 1.35 -2.78
CA LEU A 123 12.41 2.28 -3.63
C LEU A 123 11.88 3.48 -2.85
N VAL A 124 11.74 3.39 -1.52
CA VAL A 124 11.06 4.40 -0.70
C VAL A 124 11.68 5.79 -0.85
N PRO A 125 13.01 6.00 -0.75
CA PRO A 125 13.59 7.33 -0.86
C PRO A 125 13.31 8.00 -2.21
N ALA A 126 13.35 7.24 -3.30
CA ALA A 126 13.04 7.76 -4.64
C ALA A 126 11.55 8.07 -4.81
N LEU A 127 10.67 7.25 -4.22
CA LEU A 127 9.23 7.55 -4.18
C LEU A 127 8.95 8.83 -3.42
N MET A 128 9.56 9.00 -2.24
CA MET A 128 9.44 10.21 -1.45
C MET A 128 9.92 11.43 -2.23
N MET A 129 11.11 11.39 -2.82
CA MET A 129 11.63 12.50 -3.63
C MET A 129 10.71 12.84 -4.80
N THR A 130 10.17 11.83 -5.49
CA THR A 130 9.24 12.00 -6.61
C THR A 130 7.93 12.65 -6.15
N VAL A 131 7.36 12.17 -5.05
CA VAL A 131 6.09 12.69 -4.53
C VAL A 131 6.28 14.09 -3.95
N ILE A 132 7.34 14.36 -3.20
CA ILE A 132 7.66 15.70 -2.69
C ILE A 132 7.83 16.69 -3.84
N ALA A 133 8.56 16.33 -4.90
CA ALA A 133 8.69 17.18 -6.08
C ALA A 133 7.33 17.45 -6.74
N ALA A 134 6.48 16.43 -6.88
CA ALA A 134 5.16 16.58 -7.47
C ALA A 134 4.21 17.42 -6.59
N LEU A 135 4.27 17.26 -5.27
CA LEU A 135 3.52 18.08 -4.31
C LEU A 135 3.99 19.53 -4.34
N ASN A 136 5.29 19.79 -4.39
CA ASN A 136 5.82 21.15 -4.51
C ASN A 136 5.30 21.85 -5.78
N LEU A 137 5.26 21.14 -6.91
CA LEU A 137 4.67 21.67 -8.15
C LEU A 137 3.15 21.91 -8.02
N LEU A 138 2.44 21.01 -7.34
CA LEU A 138 1.00 21.17 -7.09
C LEU A 138 0.72 22.39 -6.20
N VAL A 139 1.52 22.62 -5.15
CA VAL A 139 1.37 23.76 -4.23
C VAL A 139 1.52 25.10 -4.95
N LEU A 140 2.33 25.18 -6.02
CA LEU A 140 2.45 26.39 -6.83
C LEU A 140 1.15 26.79 -7.55
N VAL A 141 0.29 25.81 -7.89
CA VAL A 141 -0.96 26.06 -8.62
C VAL A 141 -2.20 25.94 -7.75
N ALA A 142 -2.11 25.18 -6.66
CA ALA A 142 -3.14 25.00 -5.66
C ALA A 142 -2.45 25.01 -4.28
N PRO A 143 -2.29 26.19 -3.66
CA PRO A 143 -1.74 26.32 -2.31
C PRO A 143 -2.64 25.68 -1.26
N LEU A 144 -2.07 25.22 -0.14
CA LEU A 144 -2.85 24.61 0.93
C LEU A 144 -3.82 25.63 1.51
N SER A 145 -5.04 25.18 1.76
CA SER A 145 -5.99 25.94 2.57
C SER A 145 -5.66 25.81 4.07
N PRO A 146 -6.11 26.75 4.92
CA PRO A 146 -5.94 26.64 6.37
C PRO A 146 -6.55 25.35 6.96
N TRP A 147 -7.60 24.83 6.32
CA TRP A 147 -8.20 23.56 6.70
C TRP A 147 -7.23 22.39 6.47
N GLU A 148 -6.60 22.33 5.30
CA GLU A 148 -5.64 21.27 4.96
C GLU A 148 -4.37 21.35 5.83
N GLU A 149 -3.86 22.55 6.09
CA GLU A 149 -2.75 22.76 7.03
C GLU A 149 -3.11 22.24 8.45
N SER A 150 -4.33 22.52 8.91
CA SER A 150 -4.80 22.03 10.20
C SER A 150 -4.97 20.51 10.24
N LEU A 151 -5.37 19.89 9.12
CA LEU A 151 -5.49 18.43 9.02
C LEU A 151 -4.12 17.76 9.07
N PHE A 152 -3.14 18.27 8.30
CA PHE A 152 -1.78 17.72 8.29
C PHE A 152 -1.07 17.91 9.62
N SER A 153 -1.21 19.08 10.27
CA SER A 153 -0.60 19.31 11.58
C SER A 153 -1.15 18.38 12.67
N ARG A 154 -2.44 18.04 12.64
CA ARG A 154 -3.03 17.05 13.56
C ARG A 154 -2.51 15.63 13.32
N MET A 155 -2.28 15.25 12.06
CA MET A 155 -1.73 13.92 11.72
C MET A 155 -0.25 13.78 12.12
N ALA A 156 0.47 14.90 12.22
CA ALA A 156 1.88 14.97 12.60
C ALA A 156 2.09 15.68 13.95
N ASP A 157 1.17 15.52 14.91
CA ASP A 157 1.25 16.18 16.22
C ASP A 157 2.37 15.65 17.14
N GLY A 158 3.13 14.66 16.68
CA GLY A 158 4.22 14.02 17.40
C GLY A 158 3.78 13.04 18.49
N SER A 159 2.47 12.86 18.71
CA SER A 159 1.98 11.93 19.71
C SER A 159 2.25 10.47 19.29
N VAL A 160 2.41 9.60 20.29
CA VAL A 160 2.53 8.15 20.06
C VAL A 160 1.30 7.61 19.33
N ALA A 161 0.11 8.14 19.65
CA ALA A 161 -1.13 7.74 19.01
C ALA A 161 -1.15 8.10 17.52
N ALA A 162 -0.80 9.35 17.15
CA ALA A 162 -0.71 9.77 15.76
C ALA A 162 0.36 8.98 14.99
N THR A 163 1.53 8.77 15.60
CA THR A 163 2.62 8.00 14.99
C THR A 163 2.20 6.56 14.70
N LEU A 164 1.59 5.86 15.67
CA LEU A 164 1.10 4.50 15.45
C LEU A 164 -0.04 4.45 14.43
N ALA A 165 -0.90 5.46 14.43
CA ALA A 165 -1.99 5.57 13.46
C ALA A 165 -1.45 5.66 12.03
N VAL A 166 -0.57 6.62 11.78
CA VAL A 166 -0.04 6.94 10.44
C VAL A 166 0.95 5.89 9.95
N CYS A 167 1.81 5.35 10.83
CA CYS A 167 2.90 4.46 10.42
C CYS A 167 2.55 2.98 10.47
N VAL A 168 1.50 2.57 11.20
CA VAL A 168 1.16 1.16 11.39
C VAL A 168 -0.29 0.87 11.06
N VAL A 169 -1.23 1.54 11.72
CA VAL A 169 -2.67 1.24 11.59
C VAL A 169 -3.17 1.54 10.19
N ALA A 170 -2.91 2.75 9.67
CA ALA A 170 -3.34 3.16 8.34
C ALA A 170 -2.75 2.25 7.24
N PRO A 171 -1.42 2.04 7.14
CA PRO A 171 -0.84 1.11 6.17
C PRO A 171 -1.42 -0.30 6.27
N LEU A 172 -1.66 -0.81 7.47
CA LEU A 172 -2.25 -2.15 7.64
C LEU A 172 -3.68 -2.21 7.08
N LEU A 173 -4.55 -1.31 7.51
CA LEU A 173 -5.97 -1.31 7.11
C LEU A 173 -6.14 -0.96 5.64
N GLU A 174 -5.41 0.02 5.14
CA GLU A 174 -5.46 0.45 3.75
C GLU A 174 -4.96 -0.66 2.80
N GLU A 175 -3.85 -1.34 3.12
CA GLU A 175 -3.39 -2.46 2.29
C GLU A 175 -4.34 -3.66 2.35
N MET A 176 -4.95 -3.94 3.51
CA MET A 176 -5.99 -4.95 3.62
C MET A 176 -7.17 -4.64 2.71
N LEU A 177 -7.61 -3.38 2.65
CA LEU A 177 -8.74 -2.94 1.82
C LEU A 177 -8.37 -2.93 0.34
N PHE A 178 -7.42 -2.09 -0.03
CA PHE A 178 -7.15 -1.78 -1.43
C PHE A 178 -6.44 -2.93 -2.14
N ARG A 179 -5.49 -3.62 -1.48
CA ARG A 179 -4.73 -4.70 -2.12
C ARG A 179 -5.37 -6.05 -1.81
N GLY A 180 -5.74 -6.26 -0.55
CA GLY A 180 -6.32 -7.51 -0.07
C GLY A 180 -7.70 -7.82 -0.66
N ILE A 181 -8.56 -6.81 -0.81
CA ILE A 181 -9.94 -6.96 -1.29
C ILE A 181 -10.12 -6.35 -2.68
N VAL A 182 -9.91 -5.04 -2.85
CA VAL A 182 -10.27 -4.31 -4.09
C VAL A 182 -9.44 -4.79 -5.29
N LEU A 183 -8.11 -4.67 -5.23
CA LEU A 183 -7.22 -5.08 -6.32
C LEU A 183 -7.33 -6.58 -6.60
N ARG A 184 -7.45 -7.40 -5.56
CA ARG A 184 -7.67 -8.85 -5.71
C ARG A 184 -8.90 -9.14 -6.56
N GLY A 185 -10.03 -8.51 -6.27
CA GLY A 185 -11.25 -8.63 -7.07
C GLY A 185 -11.10 -8.07 -8.47
N PHE A 186 -10.44 -6.91 -8.60
CA PHE A 186 -10.22 -6.27 -9.90
C PHE A 186 -9.35 -7.11 -10.83
N LEU A 187 -8.32 -7.79 -10.30
CA LEU A 187 -7.47 -8.72 -11.08
C LEU A 187 -8.22 -9.96 -11.58
N GLN A 188 -9.41 -10.26 -11.02
CA GLN A 188 -10.29 -11.31 -11.52
C GLN A 188 -11.27 -10.82 -12.59
N ARG A 189 -11.54 -9.50 -12.67
CA ARG A 189 -12.53 -8.89 -13.58
C ARG A 189 -11.93 -8.16 -14.76
N TYR A 190 -10.86 -7.42 -14.53
CA TYR A 190 -10.32 -6.43 -15.44
C TYR A 190 -8.91 -6.82 -15.89
N ALA A 191 -8.47 -6.26 -17.01
CA ALA A 191 -7.10 -6.45 -17.47
C ALA A 191 -6.11 -5.88 -16.44
N ARG A 192 -4.94 -6.54 -16.32
CA ARG A 192 -3.89 -6.29 -15.32
C ARG A 192 -3.67 -4.82 -14.97
N TRP A 193 -3.39 -3.97 -15.96
CA TRP A 193 -3.09 -2.56 -15.71
C TRP A 193 -4.32 -1.72 -15.36
N HIS A 194 -5.50 -2.06 -15.89
CA HIS A 194 -6.76 -1.41 -15.48
C HIS A 194 -7.09 -1.73 -14.02
N ALA A 195 -6.83 -2.97 -13.57
CA ALA A 195 -7.01 -3.36 -12.18
C ALA A 195 -6.06 -2.58 -11.25
N ILE A 196 -4.77 -2.49 -11.60
CA ILE A 196 -3.76 -1.76 -10.81
C ILE A 196 -4.09 -0.26 -10.75
N VAL A 197 -4.31 0.37 -11.90
CA VAL A 197 -4.62 1.81 -11.98
C VAL A 197 -5.94 2.12 -11.28
N GLY A 198 -6.99 1.32 -11.52
CA GLY A 198 -8.29 1.51 -10.88
C GLY A 198 -8.21 1.41 -9.36
N SER A 199 -7.47 0.45 -8.82
CA SER A 199 -7.24 0.34 -7.39
C SER A 199 -6.43 1.51 -6.82
N ALA A 200 -5.42 2.00 -7.56
CA ALA A 200 -4.60 3.14 -7.14
C ALA A 200 -5.39 4.45 -7.12
N VAL A 201 -6.28 4.65 -8.11
CA VAL A 201 -7.19 5.80 -8.16
C VAL A 201 -8.17 5.77 -6.98
N LEU A 202 -8.77 4.62 -6.68
CA LEU A 202 -9.65 4.48 -5.51
C LEU A 202 -8.90 4.72 -4.20
N PHE A 203 -7.65 4.26 -4.10
CA PHE A 203 -6.81 4.47 -2.94
C PHE A 203 -6.48 5.96 -2.72
N GLY A 204 -6.09 6.68 -3.78
CA GLY A 204 -5.91 8.14 -3.70
C GLY A 204 -7.22 8.86 -3.35
N ALA A 205 -8.32 8.51 -4.02
CA ALA A 205 -9.61 9.20 -3.87
C ALA A 205 -10.22 9.04 -2.48
N ALA A 206 -9.88 7.96 -1.77
CA ALA A 206 -10.35 7.70 -0.41
C ALA A 206 -9.98 8.80 0.60
N HIS A 207 -8.93 9.57 0.32
CA HIS A 207 -8.48 10.64 1.22
C HIS A 207 -9.28 11.95 1.06
N LEU A 208 -10.11 12.07 0.00
CA LEU A 208 -10.96 13.23 -0.26
C LEU A 208 -10.21 14.58 -0.27
N ASN A 209 -8.91 14.57 -0.58
CA ASN A 209 -8.10 15.77 -0.79
C ASN A 209 -7.05 15.52 -1.88
N ILE A 210 -6.70 16.58 -2.62
CA ILE A 210 -5.90 16.46 -3.84
C ILE A 210 -4.44 16.06 -3.56
N TYR A 211 -3.88 16.51 -2.43
CA TYR A 211 -2.49 16.20 -2.05
C TYR A 211 -2.32 14.71 -1.73
N GLN A 212 -3.17 14.17 -0.85
CA GLN A 212 -3.13 12.74 -0.53
C GLN A 212 -3.66 11.89 -1.68
N PHE A 213 -4.52 12.42 -2.56
CA PHE A 213 -4.84 11.75 -3.82
C PHE A 213 -3.59 11.52 -4.66
N LEU A 214 -2.74 12.53 -4.82
CA LEU A 214 -1.49 12.41 -5.58
C LEU A 214 -0.53 11.41 -4.94
N VAL A 215 -0.35 11.49 -3.61
CA VAL A 215 0.47 10.53 -2.83
C VAL A 215 -0.06 9.11 -3.03
N GLY A 216 -1.36 8.92 -2.78
CA GLY A 216 -2.06 7.64 -2.86
C GLY A 216 -2.07 7.08 -4.29
N LEU A 217 -2.14 7.90 -5.32
CA LEU A 217 -2.06 7.44 -6.71
C LEU A 217 -0.66 6.89 -7.02
N VAL A 218 0.41 7.64 -6.73
CA VAL A 218 1.79 7.23 -7.04
C VAL A 218 2.18 5.99 -6.23
N LEU A 219 1.99 6.02 -4.91
CA LEU A 219 2.25 4.89 -4.03
C LEU A 219 1.32 3.71 -4.37
N GLY A 220 0.08 4.02 -4.70
CA GLY A 220 -0.96 3.20 -5.33
C GLY A 220 -0.45 2.23 -6.37
N LEU A 221 0.14 2.80 -7.42
CA LEU A 221 0.62 2.07 -8.59
C LEU A 221 1.75 1.09 -8.24
N VAL A 222 2.69 1.52 -7.39
CA VAL A 222 3.83 0.69 -6.98
C VAL A 222 3.38 -0.48 -6.12
N LEU A 223 2.58 -0.20 -5.08
CA LEU A 223 2.03 -1.22 -4.19
C LEU A 223 1.11 -2.18 -4.94
N GLY A 224 0.30 -1.66 -5.88
CA GLY A 224 -0.57 -2.48 -6.72
C GLY A 224 0.22 -3.43 -7.62
N TRP A 225 1.31 -2.96 -8.25
CA TRP A 225 2.22 -3.83 -9.00
C TRP A 225 2.89 -4.87 -8.10
N LEU A 226 3.35 -4.47 -6.91
CA LEU A 226 4.02 -5.34 -5.95
C LEU A 226 3.08 -6.44 -5.46
N TYR A 227 1.83 -6.11 -5.12
CA TYR A 227 0.81 -7.10 -4.75
C TYR A 227 0.46 -8.03 -5.91
N GLU A 228 0.25 -7.48 -7.11
CA GLU A 228 -0.09 -8.26 -8.29
C GLU A 228 0.96 -9.33 -8.61
N ARG A 229 2.23 -8.96 -8.45
CA ARG A 229 3.36 -9.87 -8.61
C ARG A 229 3.50 -10.85 -7.46
N THR A 230 3.47 -10.39 -6.22
CA THR A 230 3.86 -11.22 -5.07
C THR A 230 2.72 -12.03 -4.47
N ARG A 231 1.48 -11.60 -4.71
CA ARG A 231 0.26 -12.07 -4.02
C ARG A 231 0.45 -12.08 -2.50
N SER A 232 1.00 -10.98 -1.98
CA SER A 232 1.30 -10.80 -0.57
C SER A 232 1.10 -9.35 -0.16
N LEU A 233 0.40 -9.12 0.95
CA LEU A 233 0.28 -7.79 1.56
C LEU A 233 1.56 -7.39 2.31
N ILE A 234 2.36 -8.35 2.76
CA ILE A 234 3.56 -8.10 3.57
C ILE A 234 4.51 -7.06 2.95
N PRO A 235 4.99 -7.21 1.69
CA PRO A 235 5.88 -6.21 1.11
C PRO A 235 5.17 -4.89 0.82
N CYS A 236 3.84 -4.91 0.66
CA CYS A 236 3.06 -3.70 0.44
C CYS A 236 2.93 -2.89 1.74
N ILE A 237 2.54 -3.54 2.84
CA ILE A 237 2.45 -2.95 4.18
C ILE A 237 3.82 -2.43 4.60
N ALA A 238 4.89 -3.20 4.39
CA ALA A 238 6.24 -2.78 4.78
C ALA A 238 6.69 -1.52 4.01
N LEU A 239 6.50 -1.49 2.68
CA LEU A 239 6.85 -0.32 1.87
C LEU A 239 6.01 0.90 2.25
N HIS A 240 4.70 0.72 2.41
CA HIS A 240 3.76 1.79 2.78
C HIS A 240 4.07 2.35 4.19
N ALA A 241 4.22 1.49 5.19
CA ALA A 241 4.60 1.89 6.54
C ALA A 241 5.95 2.63 6.58
N THR A 242 6.93 2.15 5.81
CA THR A 242 8.24 2.82 5.71
C THR A 242 8.12 4.18 5.02
N TYR A 243 7.29 4.29 3.97
CA TYR A 243 7.01 5.57 3.32
C TYR A 243 6.39 6.57 4.30
N ASN A 244 5.32 6.18 5.01
CA ASN A 244 4.67 7.04 6.00
C ASN A 244 5.61 7.40 7.16
N THR A 245 6.38 6.43 7.65
CA THR A 245 7.39 6.68 8.68
C THR A 245 8.41 7.71 8.21
N GLY A 246 8.89 7.59 6.98
CA GLY A 246 9.79 8.57 6.37
C GLY A 246 9.19 9.97 6.33
N THR A 247 7.89 10.13 6.04
CA THR A 247 7.25 11.45 5.98
C THR A 247 7.29 12.21 7.31
N LEU A 248 7.29 11.51 8.46
CA LEU A 248 7.39 12.16 9.77
C LEU A 248 8.77 12.80 9.99
N PHE A 249 9.82 12.27 9.36
CA PHE A 249 11.20 12.79 9.50
C PHE A 249 11.57 13.81 8.44
N VAL A 250 10.70 14.07 7.44
CA VAL A 250 11.00 15.05 6.38
C VAL A 250 11.05 16.47 6.94
N GLY A 251 10.22 16.80 7.93
CA GLY A 251 10.22 18.12 8.57
C GLY A 251 11.52 18.44 9.33
N ASP A 252 12.19 17.40 9.83
CA ASP A 252 13.46 17.50 10.55
C ASP A 252 14.68 17.42 9.61
N TRP A 253 14.47 17.35 8.29
CA TRP A 253 15.56 17.22 7.33
C TRP A 253 16.41 18.50 7.30
N PRO A 254 17.75 18.41 7.38
CA PRO A 254 18.63 19.58 7.36
C PRO A 254 18.37 20.46 6.13
N THR A 255 17.96 21.71 6.37
CA THR A 255 17.65 22.69 5.32
C THR A 255 18.89 23.48 4.88
N ASP A 256 19.97 23.41 5.65
CA ASP A 256 21.28 24.02 5.44
C ASP A 256 22.28 23.10 4.75
N ALA A 257 21.82 21.97 4.18
CA ALA A 257 22.66 21.02 3.47
C ALA A 257 23.46 21.68 2.34
N SER A 258 24.75 21.38 2.25
CA SER A 258 25.59 21.93 1.18
C SER A 258 25.17 21.39 -0.19
N ARG A 259 25.57 22.08 -1.26
CA ARG A 259 25.35 21.58 -2.64
C ARG A 259 25.96 20.19 -2.84
N ALA A 260 27.12 19.95 -2.23
CA ALA A 260 27.78 18.64 -2.30
C ALA A 260 26.96 17.56 -1.59
N ASP A 261 26.44 17.84 -0.39
CA ASP A 261 25.59 16.91 0.36
C ASP A 261 24.32 16.58 -0.43
N THR A 262 23.68 17.60 -1.01
CA THR A 262 22.49 17.41 -1.86
C THR A 262 22.77 16.48 -3.04
N VAL A 263 23.88 16.69 -3.75
CA VAL A 263 24.28 15.83 -4.88
C VAL A 263 24.52 14.40 -4.40
N TRP A 264 25.23 14.21 -3.27
CA TRP A 264 25.45 12.88 -2.71
C TRP A 264 24.16 12.18 -2.29
N THR A 265 23.24 12.88 -1.64
CA THR A 265 21.92 12.34 -1.28
C THR A 265 21.17 11.89 -2.53
N VAL A 266 21.09 12.72 -3.58
CA VAL A 266 20.41 12.35 -4.83
C VAL A 266 21.06 11.13 -5.48
N LEU A 267 22.40 11.07 -5.52
CA LEU A 267 23.11 9.91 -6.07
C LEU A 267 22.81 8.63 -5.28
N LEU A 268 22.80 8.68 -3.94
CA LEU A 268 22.46 7.54 -3.09
C LEU A 268 21.02 7.07 -3.32
N VAL A 269 20.08 8.00 -3.43
CA VAL A 269 18.67 7.71 -3.72
C VAL A 269 18.53 7.02 -5.08
N VAL A 270 19.20 7.54 -6.11
CA VAL A 270 19.19 6.94 -7.46
C VAL A 270 19.79 5.55 -7.45
N VAL A 271 20.95 5.36 -6.79
CA VAL A 271 21.61 4.04 -6.68
C VAL A 271 20.70 3.05 -5.96
N ALA A 272 20.12 3.42 -4.82
CA ALA A 272 19.18 2.57 -4.08
C ALA A 272 17.99 2.17 -4.95
N ALA A 273 17.36 3.13 -5.64
CA ALA A 273 16.23 2.86 -6.51
C ALA A 273 16.57 1.92 -7.68
N VAL A 274 17.74 2.12 -8.31
CA VAL A 274 18.23 1.26 -9.39
C VAL A 274 18.49 -0.16 -8.88
N VAL A 275 19.18 -0.31 -7.75
CA VAL A 275 19.47 -1.62 -7.14
C VAL A 275 18.17 -2.33 -6.77
N GLY A 276 17.25 -1.65 -6.07
CA GLY A 276 15.94 -2.19 -5.71
C GLY A 276 15.12 -2.62 -6.92
N THR A 277 15.04 -1.77 -7.95
CA THR A 277 14.31 -2.05 -9.18
C THR A 277 14.89 -3.22 -9.96
N LEU A 278 16.21 -3.29 -10.10
CA LEU A 278 16.88 -4.39 -10.80
C LEU A 278 16.71 -5.72 -10.05
N ALA A 279 16.82 -5.71 -8.72
CA ALA A 279 16.58 -6.88 -7.89
C ALA A 279 15.12 -7.37 -8.03
N LEU A 280 14.14 -6.49 -7.84
CA LEU A 280 12.72 -6.83 -8.00
C LEU A 280 12.40 -7.30 -9.41
N ARG A 281 12.96 -6.67 -10.45
CA ARG A 281 12.77 -7.08 -11.84
C ARG A 281 13.30 -8.50 -12.06
N ARG A 282 14.51 -8.81 -11.60
CA ARG A 282 15.10 -10.15 -11.73
C ARG A 282 14.27 -11.21 -11.02
N MET A 283 13.67 -10.87 -9.89
CA MET A 283 12.89 -11.81 -9.07
C MET A 283 11.45 -11.99 -9.56
N LEU A 284 10.78 -10.89 -9.92
CA LEU A 284 9.33 -10.85 -10.12
C LEU A 284 8.91 -10.76 -11.59
N VAL A 285 9.86 -10.50 -12.51
CA VAL A 285 9.59 -10.41 -13.94
C VAL A 285 10.29 -11.54 -14.67
N ALA A 286 9.51 -12.53 -15.11
CA ALA A 286 10.02 -13.64 -15.92
C ALA A 286 10.79 -13.12 -17.15
N PRO A 287 11.96 -13.70 -17.48
CA PRO A 287 12.65 -13.41 -18.74
C PRO A 287 11.73 -13.67 -19.93
N LYS A 288 11.71 -12.78 -20.93
CA LYS A 288 11.06 -13.08 -22.20
C LYS A 288 11.67 -14.37 -22.74
N ALA A 289 10.84 -15.38 -23.00
CA ALA A 289 11.30 -16.61 -23.64
C ALA A 289 12.05 -16.25 -24.92
N ARG A 290 13.35 -16.58 -24.97
CA ARG A 290 14.14 -16.41 -26.19
C ARG A 290 13.43 -17.26 -27.24
N LYS A 291 12.90 -16.65 -28.31
CA LYS A 291 12.39 -17.40 -29.47
C LYS A 291 13.52 -18.33 -29.87
N ARG A 292 13.37 -19.63 -29.62
CA ARG A 292 14.23 -20.63 -30.24
C ARG A 292 13.93 -20.47 -31.73
N GLY A 293 14.91 -20.00 -32.49
CA GLY A 293 14.81 -19.98 -33.94
C GLY A 293 14.57 -21.40 -34.45
N PRO A 294 13.94 -21.54 -35.64
CA PRO A 294 13.70 -22.84 -36.26
C PRO A 294 14.99 -23.64 -36.44
#